data_AF-A0A3G2TE81-F1
#
_entry.id   AF-A0A3G2TE81-F1
#
_cell.length_a   1.000
_cell.length_b   1.000
_cell.length_c   1.000
_cell.angle_alpha   90.00
_cell.angle_beta   90.00
_cell.angle_gamma   90.00
#
_symmetry.space_group_name_H-M   'P 1'
#
loop_
_entity.id
_entity.type
_entity.pdbx_description
1 polymer ?
#
loop_
_entity_poly.entity_id
_entity_poly.type
_entity_poly.pdbx_seq_one_letter_code
_entity_poly.pdbx_strand_id
1 'polypeptide(L)' 'MENIIIIPETEKQSSVIKAFLKEMKIRFETQPDDAEMTKEEFFNKVKESKEAVRDGKVKTLTPELKDKLFRSVL' A
#
# COMPACT_ATOMS: atom_id res chain seq x y z
N MET A 1 2.94 24.39 -9.31
CA MET A 1 4.08 23.51 -8.95
C MET A 1 3.51 22.17 -8.53
N GLU A 2 4.26 21.10 -8.76
CA GLU A 2 3.87 19.74 -8.42
C GLU A 2 4.25 19.42 -6.96
N ASN A 3 3.43 18.61 -6.29
CA ASN A 3 3.74 18.12 -4.95
C ASN A 3 4.66 16.91 -5.05
N ILE A 4 5.67 16.83 -4.18
CA ILE A 4 6.55 15.67 -4.09
C ILE A 4 6.19 14.85 -2.85
N ILE A 5 6.22 13.52 -2.99
CA ILE A 5 6.10 12.57 -1.88
C ILE A 5 7.48 11.96 -1.66
N ILE A 6 7.94 11.94 -0.42
CA ILE A 6 9.25 11.41 -0.04
C ILE A 6 9.05 10.25 0.92
N ILE A 7 9.58 9.08 0.56
CA ILE A 7 9.45 7.83 1.33
C ILE A 7 10.87 7.38 1.74
N PRO A 8 11.35 7.78 2.94
CA PRO A 8 12.67 7.36 3.42
C PRO A 8 12.65 5.90 3.88
N GLU A 9 13.69 5.14 3.54
CA GLU A 9 13.82 3.71 3.85
C GLU A 9 14.56 3.45 5.17
N THR A 10 15.13 4.50 5.80
CA THR A 10 15.88 4.41 7.05
C THR A 10 15.63 5.62 7.94
N GLU A 11 15.82 5.45 9.26
CA GLU A 11 15.72 6.55 10.23
C GLU A 11 16.70 7.68 9.92
N LYS A 12 17.92 7.35 9.46
CA LYS A 12 18.94 8.34 9.10
C LYS A 12 18.50 9.20 7.92
N GLN A 13 17.94 8.60 6.87
CA GLN A 13 17.40 9.34 5.72
C GLN A 13 16.26 10.27 6.18
N SER A 14 15.33 9.75 6.98
CA SER A 14 14.23 10.55 7.54
C SER A 14 14.73 11.75 8.34
N SER A 15 15.73 11.55 9.20
CA SER A 15 16.32 12.61 10.02
C SER A 15 16.98 13.71 9.16
N VAL A 16 17.79 13.31 8.17
CA VAL A 16 18.50 14.26 7.29
C VAL A 16 17.51 15.09 6.46
N ILE A 17 16.51 14.46 5.87
CA ILE A 17 15.50 15.13 5.05
C ILE A 17 14.69 16.11 5.88
N LYS A 18 14.24 15.71 7.09
CA LYS A 18 13.53 16.62 8.00
C LYS A 18 14.37 17.84 8.38
N ALA A 19 15.65 17.66 8.66
CA ALA A 19 16.55 18.78 8.97
C ALA A 19 16.70 19.73 7.78
N PHE A 20 16.91 19.19 6.58
CA PHE A 20 17.01 19.98 5.35
C PHE A 20 15.74 20.78 5.06
N LEU A 21 14.56 20.15 5.14
CA LEU A 21 13.29 20.82 4.87
C LEU A 21 13.01 21.94 5.90
N LYS A 22 13.38 21.73 7.17
CA LYS A 22 13.29 22.76 8.21
C LYS A 22 14.20 23.95 7.92
N GLU A 23 15.46 23.72 7.58
CA GLU A 23 16.44 24.77 7.27
C GLU A 23 15.98 25.64 6.09
N MET A 24 15.42 24.99 5.07
CA MET A 24 14.87 25.67 3.88
C MET A 24 13.51 26.35 4.13
N LYS A 25 12.96 26.25 5.36
CA LYS A 25 11.64 26.78 5.74
C LYS A 25 10.50 26.25 4.85
N ILE A 26 10.66 25.02 4.35
CA ILE A 26 9.64 24.33 3.56
C ILE A 26 8.64 23.72 4.53
N ARG A 27 7.34 23.89 4.27
CA ARG A 27 6.28 23.24 5.04
C ARG A 27 6.17 21.78 4.61
N PHE A 28 6.17 20.87 5.57
CA PHE A 28 6.02 19.44 5.33
C PHE A 28 5.24 18.78 6.47
N GLU A 29 4.66 17.63 6.18
CA GLU A 29 3.97 16.77 7.15
C GLU A 29 4.63 15.40 7.16
N THR A 30 4.45 14.68 8.25
CA THR A 30 4.90 13.29 8.39
C THR A 30 3.69 12.43 8.67
N GLN A 31 3.51 11.39 7.87
CA GLN A 31 2.47 10.40 8.07
C GLN A 31 3.14 9.05 8.38
N PRO A 32 2.61 8.25 9.31
CA PRO A 32 3.02 6.87 9.47
C PRO A 32 2.76 6.10 8.17
N ASP A 33 3.59 5.08 7.92
CA ASP A 33 3.28 4.12 6.88
C ASP A 33 2.22 3.16 7.42
N ASP A 34 0.97 3.38 6.99
CA ASP A 34 -0.18 2.56 7.37
C ASP A 34 -0.33 1.33 6.45
N ALA A 35 0.66 1.01 5.62
CA ALA A 35 0.62 -0.17 4.77
C ALA A 35 0.52 -1.45 5.61
N GLU A 36 -0.57 -2.21 5.40
CA GLU A 36 -0.80 -3.50 6.08
C GLU A 36 0.14 -4.62 5.60
N MET A 37 0.91 -4.39 4.53
CA MET A 37 1.83 -5.37 3.98
C MET A 37 3.06 -4.68 3.38
N THR A 38 4.19 -5.38 3.46
CA THR A 38 5.42 -4.94 2.80
C THR A 38 5.27 -4.97 1.27
N LYS A 39 6.14 -4.23 0.60
CA LYS A 39 6.22 -4.25 -0.87
C LYS A 39 6.43 -5.65 -1.42
N GLU A 40 7.27 -6.45 -0.76
CA GLU A 40 7.54 -7.83 -1.18
C GLU A 40 6.31 -8.72 -1.04
N GLU A 41 5.62 -8.66 0.11
CA GLU A 41 4.37 -9.40 0.34
C GLU A 41 3.29 -9.03 -0.68
N PHE A 42 3.16 -7.75 -1.00
CA PHE A 42 2.25 -7.27 -2.04
C PHE A 42 2.55 -7.94 -3.39
N PHE A 43 3.80 -7.90 -3.84
CA PHE A 43 4.17 -8.50 -5.12
C PHE A 43 4.05 -10.02 -5.13
N ASN A 44 4.35 -10.69 -4.01
CA ASN A 44 4.13 -12.13 -3.85
C ASN A 44 2.65 -12.48 -3.98
N LYS A 45 1.76 -11.76 -3.30
CA LYS A 45 0.31 -11.97 -3.39
C LYS A 45 -0.22 -11.75 -4.82
N VAL A 46 0.31 -10.76 -5.53
CA VAL A 46 -0.02 -10.53 -6.95
C VAL A 46 0.44 -11.70 -7.81
N LYS A 47 1.63 -12.23 -7.58
CA LYS A 47 2.16 -13.40 -8.31
C LYS A 47 1.31 -14.64 -8.05
N GLU A 48 1.02 -14.95 -6.79
CA GLU A 48 0.14 -16.06 -6.39
C GLU A 48 -1.24 -15.94 -7.03
N SER A 49 -1.80 -14.73 -7.06
CA SER A 49 -3.10 -14.47 -7.70
C SER A 49 -3.07 -14.77 -9.20
N LYS A 50 -1.98 -14.44 -9.90
CA LYS A 50 -1.80 -14.77 -11.33
C LYS A 50 -1.67 -16.27 -11.55
N GLU A 51 -0.96 -16.97 -10.67
CA GLU A 51 -0.83 -18.43 -10.73
C GLU A 51 -2.17 -19.12 -10.44
N ALA A 52 -2.93 -18.66 -9.45
CA ALA A 52 -4.27 -19.17 -9.15
C ALA A 52 -5.24 -19.04 -10.34
N VAL A 53 -5.14 -17.94 -11.11
CA VAL A 53 -5.91 -17.77 -12.36
C VAL A 53 -5.50 -18.79 -13.41
N ARG A 54 -4.19 -19.01 -13.60
CA ARG A 54 -3.68 -20.00 -14.56
C ARG A 54 -4.07 -21.43 -14.19
N ASP A 55 -4.04 -21.76 -12.91
CA ASP A 55 -4.42 -23.06 -12.36
C ASP A 55 -5.94 -23.29 -12.32
N GLY A 56 -6.75 -22.29 -12.70
CA GLY A 56 -8.22 -22.38 -12.60
C GLY A 56 -8.75 -22.33 -11.17
N LYS A 57 -7.92 -21.98 -10.18
CA LYS A 57 -8.29 -21.83 -8.75
C LYS A 57 -8.95 -20.47 -8.48
N VAL A 58 -9.88 -20.08 -9.35
CA VAL A 58 -10.65 -18.83 -9.25
C VAL A 58 -12.10 -19.14 -8.88
N LYS A 59 -12.73 -18.22 -8.17
CA LYS A 59 -14.18 -18.26 -7.92
C LYS A 59 -14.85 -17.17 -8.73
N THR A 60 -15.84 -17.54 -9.53
CA THR A 60 -16.72 -16.57 -10.18
C THR A 60 -17.58 -15.88 -9.13
N LEU A 61 -17.57 -14.55 -9.10
CA LEU A 61 -18.43 -13.78 -8.20
C LEU A 61 -19.87 -13.79 -8.74
N THR A 62 -20.67 -14.76 -8.30
CA THR A 62 -22.11 -14.80 -8.58
C THR A 62 -22.87 -13.83 -7.65
N PRO A 63 -24.10 -13.41 -8.01
CA PRO A 63 -24.94 -12.58 -7.12
C PRO A 63 -25.14 -13.22 -5.74
N GLU A 64 -25.39 -14.53 -5.68
CA GLU A 64 -25.56 -15.27 -4.43
C GLU A 64 -24.28 -15.29 -3.57
N LEU A 65 -23.11 -15.46 -4.21
CA LEU A 65 -21.83 -15.43 -3.52
C LEU A 65 -21.52 -14.02 -3.00
N LYS A 66 -21.85 -12.99 -3.79
CA LYS A 66 -21.74 -11.59 -3.38
C LYS A 66 -22.59 -11.31 -2.15
N ASP A 67 -23.88 -11.64 -2.19
CA ASP A 67 -24.79 -11.44 -1.05
C ASP A 67 -24.32 -12.20 0.20
N LYS A 68 -23.75 -13.40 0.04
CA LYS A 68 -23.18 -14.17 1.15
C LYS A 68 -21.91 -13.53 1.74
N LEU A 69 -21.03 -12.99 0.91
CA LEU A 69 -19.75 -12.41 1.35
C LEU A 69 -19.93 -11.04 2.02
N PHE A 70 -20.90 -10.25 1.57
CA PHE A 70 -21.06 -8.86 2.03
C PHE A 70 -22.25 -8.65 2.97
N ARG A 71 -22.98 -9.71 3.34
CA ARG A 71 -24.17 -9.65 4.21
C ARG A 71 -23.94 -9.05 5.60
N SER A 72 -22.71 -9.08 6.09
CA SER A 72 -22.34 -8.59 7.43
C SER A 72 -21.57 -7.26 7.40
N VAL A 73 -21.39 -6.67 6.22
CA VAL A 73 -20.59 -5.45 6.02
C VAL A 73 -21.50 -4.23 5.74
N LEU A 74 -22.79 -4.46 5.50
CA LEU A 74 -23.83 -3.44 5.30
C LEU A 74 -24.88 -3.50 6.40
#